data_AF-A0A090I5Q8-F1
#
_entry.id   AF-A0A090I5Q8-F1
#
_cell.length_a   1.000
_cell.length_b   1.000
_cell.length_c   1.000
_cell.angle_alpha   90.00
_cell.angle_beta   90.00
_cell.angle_gamma   90.00
#
_symmetry.space_group_name_H-M   'P 1'
#
loop_
_entity.id
_entity.type
_entity.pdbx_description
1 polymer ?
#
loop_
_entity_poly.entity_id
_entity_poly.type
_entity_poly.pdbx_seq_one_letter_code
_entity_poly.pdbx_strand_id
1 'polypeptide(L)'
;MICLDTSIAQFFTFEFWSLRTNIAMMIMALIALTFTIVQVLISRNESRRATAYSAYQEYLNLCFENHKFAYGNESEIKQNDHVDSQYPWFVSQMLFTFEQVLETDKKDKEWEVAIESQLRRHKWYLKESNSVSRNEWNSSLRSILNKIIGE
;
A
#
# COMPACT_ATOMS: atom_id res chain seq x y z
N MET A 1 58.10 -14.97 -14.67
CA MET A 1 58.40 -14.35 -13.37
C MET A 1 57.92 -12.92 -13.45
N ILE A 2 56.76 -12.62 -12.87
CA ILE A 2 56.17 -11.27 -12.91
C ILE A 2 56.77 -10.51 -11.74
N CYS A 3 57.83 -9.75 -11.99
CA CYS A 3 58.33 -8.78 -11.02
C CYS A 3 57.30 -7.65 -10.97
N LEU A 4 56.40 -7.73 -9.98
CA LEU A 4 55.47 -6.65 -9.68
C LEU A 4 56.32 -5.42 -9.31
N ASP A 5 56.06 -4.30 -9.96
CA ASP A 5 56.78 -3.06 -9.71
C ASP A 5 56.74 -2.74 -8.19
N THR A 6 57.87 -2.32 -7.65
CA THR A 6 58.06 -2.07 -6.20
C THR A 6 57.03 -1.09 -5.62
N SER A 7 56.50 -0.21 -6.46
CA SER A 7 55.39 0.70 -6.19
C SER A 7 54.08 -0.03 -5.84
N ILE A 8 53.78 -1.13 -6.52
CA ILE A 8 52.54 -1.92 -6.33
C ILE A 8 52.70 -2.88 -5.14
N ALA A 9 53.90 -3.42 -4.93
CA ALA A 9 54.20 -4.31 -3.81
C ALA A 9 53.91 -3.67 -2.43
N GLN A 10 54.06 -2.35 -2.32
CA GLN A 10 53.80 -1.60 -1.07
C GLN A 10 52.34 -1.68 -0.62
N PHE A 11 51.38 -1.70 -1.54
CA PHE A 11 49.95 -1.81 -1.22
C PHE A 11 49.57 -3.17 -0.61
N PHE A 12 50.41 -4.20 -0.76
CA PHE A 12 50.16 -5.52 -0.17
C PHE A 12 50.79 -5.69 1.21
N THR A 13 51.53 -4.69 1.73
CA THR A 13 52.15 -4.77 3.05
C THR A 13 51.16 -4.40 4.16
N PHE A 14 51.20 -5.14 5.27
CA PHE A 14 50.33 -4.89 6.42
C PHE A 14 50.56 -3.51 7.05
N GLU A 15 51.82 -3.06 7.14
CA GLU A 15 52.16 -1.74 7.69
C GLU A 15 51.55 -0.57 6.91
N PHE A 16 51.41 -0.72 5.59
CA PHE A 16 50.82 0.31 4.74
C PHE A 16 49.35 0.60 5.11
N TRP A 17 48.57 -0.47 5.36
CA TRP A 17 47.15 -0.38 5.72
C TRP A 17 46.93 -0.13 7.22
N SER A 18 47.77 -0.68 8.10
CA SER A 18 47.65 -0.47 9.55
C SER A 18 47.79 1.02 9.91
N LEU A 19 48.73 1.74 9.28
CA LEU A 19 48.91 3.19 9.44
C LEU A 19 47.71 4.00 8.94
N ARG A 20 46.94 3.47 7.99
CA ARG A 20 45.81 4.15 7.32
C ARG A 20 44.44 3.64 7.77
N THR A 21 44.39 2.77 8.78
CA THR A 21 43.15 2.11 9.24
C THR A 21 42.08 3.14 9.60
N ASN A 22 42.43 4.24 10.27
CA ASN A 22 41.46 5.29 10.63
C ASN A 22 40.79 5.93 9.40
N ILE A 23 41.54 6.15 8.32
CA ILE A 23 41.01 6.70 7.06
C ILE A 23 40.10 5.67 6.38
N ALA A 24 40.54 4.41 6.33
CA ALA A 24 39.74 3.32 5.76
C ALA A 24 38.43 3.12 6.54
N MET A 25 38.48 3.13 7.87
CA MET A 25 37.31 3.01 8.74
C MET A 25 36.34 4.18 8.56
N MET A 26 36.84 5.40 8.38
CA MET A 26 35.99 6.56 8.07
C MET A 26 35.25 6.39 6.74
N ILE A 27 35.94 5.91 5.71
CA ILE A 27 35.32 5.63 4.39
C ILE A 27 34.26 4.53 4.53
N MET A 28 34.58 3.44 5.23
CA MET A 28 33.63 2.34 5.47
C MET A 28 32.41 2.81 6.27
N ALA A 29 32.60 3.66 7.27
CA ALA A 29 31.51 4.23 8.05
C ALA A 29 30.57 5.10 7.19
N LEU A 30 31.13 5.92 6.29
CA LEU A 30 30.33 6.71 5.35
C LEU A 30 29.52 5.82 4.41
N ILE A 31 30.11 4.74 3.89
CA ILE A 31 29.41 3.76 3.05
C ILE A 31 28.29 3.08 3.84
N ALA A 32 28.57 2.59 5.05
CA ALA A 32 27.56 1.96 5.90
C ALA A 32 26.38 2.91 6.20
N LEU A 33 26.67 4.19 6.44
CA LEU A 33 25.65 5.21 6.66
C LEU A 33 24.77 5.42 5.44
N THR A 34 25.33 5.51 4.23
CA THR A 34 24.53 5.69 3.00
C THR A 34 23.64 4.49 2.74
N PHE A 35 24.16 3.26 2.89
CA PHE A 35 23.36 2.04 2.78
C PHE A 35 22.23 2.01 3.80
N THR A 36 22.49 2.38 5.06
CA THR A 36 21.47 2.40 6.11
C THR A 36 20.35 3.38 5.78
N ILE A 37 20.68 4.58 5.27
CA ILE A 37 19.68 5.58 4.86
C ILE A 37 18.80 5.02 3.74
N VAL A 38 19.40 4.42 2.72
CA VAL A 38 18.66 3.81 1.59
C VAL A 38 17.76 2.67 2.08
N GLN A 39 18.29 1.80 2.96
CA GLN A 39 17.54 0.68 3.52
C GLN A 39 16.32 1.13 4.32
N VAL A 40 16.46 2.18 5.14
CA VAL A 40 15.33 2.74 5.90
C VAL A 40 14.27 3.32 4.96
N LEU A 41 14.67 3.99 3.89
CA LEU A 41 13.73 4.54 2.90
C LEU A 41 12.96 3.42 2.18
N ILE A 42 13.65 2.37 1.72
CA ILE A 42 13.02 1.21 1.07
C ILE A 42 12.10 0.48 2.05
N SER A 43 12.57 0.23 3.27
CA SER A 43 11.80 -0.46 4.31
C SER A 43 10.51 0.28 4.66
N ARG A 44 10.53 1.61 4.72
CA ARG A 44 9.31 2.42 4.93
C ARG A 44 8.32 2.26 3.79
N ASN A 45 8.80 2.19 2.54
CA ASN A 45 7.93 2.01 1.38
C ASN A 45 7.31 0.61 1.38
N GLU A 46 8.11 -0.43 1.57
CA GLU A 46 7.62 -1.81 1.63
C GLU A 46 6.69 -2.04 2.82
N SER A 47 6.96 -1.43 3.97
CA SER A 47 6.05 -1.48 5.12
C SER A 47 4.69 -0.86 4.81
N ARG A 48 4.64 0.28 4.11
CA ARG A 48 3.37 0.88 3.67
C ARG A 48 2.62 -0.05 2.72
N ARG A 49 3.31 -0.62 1.73
CA ARG A 49 2.71 -1.57 0.78
C ARG A 49 2.15 -2.80 1.50
N ALA A 50 2.92 -3.39 2.40
CA ALA A 50 2.50 -4.54 3.19
C ALA A 50 1.23 -4.23 4.01
N THR A 51 1.15 -3.05 4.65
CA THR A 51 -0.05 -2.62 5.37
C THR A 51 -1.25 -2.48 4.44
N ALA A 52 -1.08 -1.88 3.25
CA ALA A 52 -2.17 -1.76 2.27
C ALA A 52 -2.66 -3.13 1.78
N TYR A 53 -1.74 -4.05 1.45
CA TYR A 53 -2.11 -5.42 1.08
C TYR A 53 -2.82 -6.16 2.21
N SER A 54 -2.37 -6.00 3.46
CA SER A 54 -3.01 -6.63 4.61
C SER A 54 -4.43 -6.12 4.82
N ALA A 55 -4.65 -4.81 4.72
CA ALA A 55 -5.99 -4.22 4.82
C ALA A 55 -6.90 -4.73 3.69
N TYR A 56 -6.40 -4.75 2.44
CA TYR A 56 -7.18 -5.27 1.32
C TYR A 56 -7.49 -6.76 1.46
N GLN A 57 -6.56 -7.55 2.00
CA GLN A 57 -6.78 -8.97 2.28
C GLN A 57 -7.89 -9.18 3.31
N GLU A 58 -8.01 -8.31 4.31
CA GLU A 58 -9.11 -8.34 5.27
C GLU A 58 -10.46 -8.11 4.59
N TYR A 59 -10.53 -7.15 3.65
CA TYR A 59 -11.72 -6.98 2.80
C TYR A 59 -12.01 -8.22 1.94
N LEU A 60 -11.00 -8.83 1.35
CA LEU A 60 -11.19 -10.06 0.56
C LEU A 60 -11.72 -11.22 1.44
N ASN A 61 -11.23 -11.36 2.66
CA ASN A 61 -11.75 -12.34 3.62
C ASN A 61 -13.21 -12.04 3.97
N LEU A 62 -13.56 -10.78 4.22
CA LEU A 62 -14.94 -10.35 4.44
C LEU A 62 -15.85 -10.72 3.26
N CYS A 63 -15.34 -10.56 2.02
CA CYS A 63 -16.04 -10.97 0.80
C CYS A 63 -16.23 -12.49 0.70
N PHE A 64 -15.26 -13.29 1.13
CA PHE A 64 -15.40 -14.75 1.17
C PHE A 64 -16.45 -15.19 2.19
N GLU A 65 -16.44 -14.60 3.39
CA GLU A 65 -17.42 -14.88 4.44
C GLU A 65 -18.83 -14.43 4.06
N ASN A 66 -18.94 -13.34 3.29
CA ASN A 66 -20.20 -12.72 2.89
C ASN A 66 -20.36 -12.68 1.37
N HIS A 67 -20.21 -13.83 0.71
CA HIS A 67 -20.20 -13.92 -0.76
C HIS A 67 -21.43 -13.25 -1.41
N LYS A 68 -22.62 -13.39 -0.80
CA LYS A 68 -23.87 -12.76 -1.26
C LYS A 68 -23.75 -11.24 -1.36
N PHE A 69 -23.11 -10.62 -0.36
CA PHE A 69 -22.92 -9.18 -0.34
C PHE A 69 -21.82 -8.74 -1.30
N ALA A 70 -20.73 -9.50 -1.39
CA ALA A 70 -19.59 -9.20 -2.26
C ALA A 70 -19.93 -9.07 -3.76
N TYR A 71 -20.91 -9.82 -4.26
CA TYR A 71 -21.36 -9.69 -5.64
C TYR A 71 -22.15 -8.41 -5.90
N GLY A 72 -22.72 -7.79 -4.87
CA GLY A 72 -23.48 -6.53 -4.98
C GLY A 72 -24.77 -6.66 -5.79
N ASN A 73 -25.33 -7.86 -5.98
CA ASN A 73 -26.57 -8.05 -6.73
C ASN A 73 -27.77 -7.48 -5.94
N GLU A 74 -28.33 -6.36 -6.41
CA GLU A 74 -29.46 -5.69 -5.78
C GLU A 74 -30.64 -6.64 -5.53
N SER A 75 -30.98 -7.48 -6.52
CA SER A 75 -32.14 -8.39 -6.41
C SER A 75 -32.00 -9.48 -5.33
N GLU A 76 -30.77 -9.85 -4.98
CA GLU A 76 -30.51 -10.84 -3.92
C GLU A 76 -30.45 -10.19 -2.54
N ILE A 77 -29.95 -8.95 -2.50
CA ILE A 77 -29.67 -8.19 -1.27
C ILE A 77 -30.91 -7.43 -0.80
N LYS A 78 -31.75 -6.97 -1.74
CA LYS A 78 -32.97 -6.21 -1.50
C LYS A 78 -34.18 -7.09 -1.77
N GLN A 79 -34.94 -7.42 -0.72
CA GLN A 79 -36.17 -8.21 -0.81
C GLN A 79 -37.35 -7.39 -0.34
N ASN A 80 -38.44 -7.33 -1.12
CA ASN A 80 -39.64 -6.53 -0.82
C ASN A 80 -39.30 -5.07 -0.45
N ASP A 81 -38.39 -4.46 -1.21
CA ASP A 81 -37.86 -3.10 -1.00
C ASP A 81 -37.04 -2.88 0.27
N HIS A 82 -36.78 -3.94 1.06
CA HIS A 82 -35.95 -3.90 2.26
C HIS A 82 -34.55 -4.46 1.96
N VAL A 83 -33.53 -3.65 2.25
CA VAL A 83 -32.13 -4.06 2.18
C VAL A 83 -31.81 -4.93 3.40
N ASP A 84 -31.09 -6.04 3.18
CA ASP A 84 -30.58 -6.87 4.25
C ASP A 84 -29.83 -6.02 5.30
N SER A 85 -30.21 -6.16 6.57
CA SER A 85 -29.65 -5.38 7.69
C SER A 85 -28.12 -5.46 7.82
N GLN A 86 -27.48 -6.52 7.31
CA GLN A 86 -26.04 -6.70 7.38
C GLN A 86 -25.30 -6.00 6.22
N TYR A 87 -25.99 -5.72 5.12
CA TYR A 87 -25.35 -5.15 3.93
C TYR A 87 -24.82 -3.72 4.12
N PRO A 88 -25.51 -2.80 4.83
CA PRO A 88 -24.94 -1.50 5.19
C PRO A 88 -23.61 -1.62 5.94
N TRP A 89 -23.52 -2.56 6.88
CA TRP A 89 -22.30 -2.81 7.66
C TRP A 89 -21.17 -3.35 6.78
N PHE A 90 -21.49 -4.26 5.86
CA PHE A 90 -20.53 -4.75 4.86
C PHE A 90 -19.98 -3.58 4.02
N VAL A 91 -20.86 -2.72 3.50
CA VAL A 91 -20.45 -1.56 2.69
C VAL A 91 -19.62 -0.57 3.51
N SER A 92 -19.98 -0.31 4.77
CA SER A 92 -19.19 0.54 5.67
C SER A 92 -17.79 -0.01 5.91
N GLN A 93 -17.65 -1.31 6.18
CA GLN A 93 -16.36 -1.97 6.36
C GLN A 93 -15.51 -1.92 5.07
N MET A 94 -16.15 -2.15 3.92
CA MET A 94 -15.51 -2.01 2.61
C MET A 94 -14.98 -0.58 2.38
N LEU A 95 -15.82 0.44 2.57
CA LEU A 95 -15.43 1.83 2.38
C LEU A 95 -14.29 2.24 3.32
N PHE A 96 -14.37 1.84 4.58
CA PHE A 96 -13.32 2.08 5.56
C PHE A 96 -11.99 1.42 5.16
N THR A 97 -12.03 0.16 4.72
CA THR A 97 -10.82 -0.55 4.26
C THR A 97 -10.22 0.12 3.03
N PHE A 98 -11.03 0.53 2.07
CA PHE A 98 -10.58 1.22 0.86
C PHE A 98 -9.97 2.58 1.17
N GLU A 99 -10.54 3.31 2.13
CA GLU A 99 -9.98 4.56 2.62
C GLU A 99 -8.56 4.36 3.18
N GLN A 100 -8.38 3.35 4.03
CA GLN A 100 -7.10 2.99 4.62
C GLN A 100 -6.06 2.59 3.57
N VAL A 101 -6.45 1.80 2.57
CA VAL A 101 -5.57 1.39 1.47
C VAL A 101 -5.10 2.60 0.68
N LEU A 102 -6.03 3.47 0.27
CA LEU A 102 -5.72 4.68 -0.51
C LEU A 102 -4.87 5.68 0.29
N GLU A 103 -5.09 5.78 1.60
CA GLU A 103 -4.29 6.66 2.46
C GLU A 103 -2.88 6.09 2.71
N THR A 104 -2.77 4.78 2.85
CA THR A 104 -1.51 4.10 3.11
C THR A 104 -0.62 4.10 1.88
N ASP A 105 -1.16 3.86 0.68
CA ASP A 105 -0.39 3.84 -0.57
C ASP A 105 -0.88 4.78 -1.69
N LYS A 106 -0.87 6.08 -1.39
CA LYS A 106 -1.32 7.17 -2.28
C LYS A 106 -0.71 7.24 -3.69
N LYS A 107 0.39 6.53 -3.95
CA LYS A 107 1.12 6.63 -5.23
C LYS A 107 0.76 5.52 -6.22
N ASP A 108 0.12 4.46 -5.74
CA ASP A 108 -0.17 3.30 -6.56
C ASP A 108 -1.57 3.43 -7.19
N LYS A 109 -1.57 3.62 -8.51
CA LYS A 109 -2.80 3.75 -9.31
C LYS A 109 -3.54 2.43 -9.47
N GLU A 110 -2.89 1.29 -9.23
CA GLU A 110 -3.54 -0.02 -9.31
C GLU A 110 -4.63 -0.14 -8.23
N TRP A 111 -4.39 0.45 -7.05
CA TRP A 111 -5.39 0.50 -5.99
C TRP A 111 -6.64 1.30 -6.39
N GLU A 112 -6.47 2.42 -7.07
CA GLU A 112 -7.61 3.22 -7.56
C GLU A 112 -8.48 2.38 -8.52
N VAL A 113 -7.85 1.67 -9.45
CA VAL A 113 -8.56 0.81 -10.42
C VAL A 113 -9.26 -0.35 -9.74
N ALA A 114 -8.58 -1.03 -8.82
CA ALA A 114 -9.14 -2.17 -8.09
C ALA A 114 -10.34 -1.75 -7.23
N ILE A 115 -10.19 -0.67 -6.47
CA ILE A 115 -11.24 -0.11 -5.60
C ILE A 115 -12.41 0.38 -6.44
N GLU A 116 -12.16 1.10 -7.54
CA GLU A 116 -13.21 1.55 -8.45
C GLU A 116 -14.02 0.37 -8.99
N SER A 117 -13.36 -0.71 -9.41
CA SER A 117 -14.02 -1.93 -9.91
C SER A 117 -14.95 -2.57 -8.87
N GLN A 118 -14.52 -2.64 -7.61
CA GLN A 118 -15.35 -3.19 -6.53
C GLN A 118 -16.53 -2.26 -6.20
N LEU A 119 -16.28 -0.97 -6.02
CA LEU A 119 -17.33 0.01 -5.70
C LEU A 119 -18.42 0.08 -6.77
N ARG A 120 -18.07 -0.12 -8.05
CA ARG A 120 -19.05 -0.17 -9.16
C ARG A 120 -20.12 -1.25 -8.96
N ARG A 121 -19.78 -2.38 -8.35
CA ARG A 121 -20.74 -3.47 -8.05
C ARG A 121 -21.81 -3.02 -7.04
N HIS A 122 -21.44 -2.10 -6.16
CA HIS A 122 -22.31 -1.59 -5.09
C HIS A 122 -22.93 -0.22 -5.43
N LYS A 123 -22.80 0.23 -6.69
CA LYS A 123 -23.23 1.57 -7.13
C LYS A 123 -24.68 1.90 -6.78
N TRP A 124 -25.60 0.95 -6.93
CA TRP A 124 -27.02 1.13 -6.60
C TRP A 124 -27.22 1.59 -5.15
N TYR A 125 -26.52 0.96 -4.20
CA TYR A 125 -26.60 1.30 -2.79
C TYR A 125 -25.83 2.58 -2.45
N LEU A 126 -24.67 2.78 -3.08
CA LEU A 126 -23.84 3.97 -2.85
C LEU A 126 -24.54 5.26 -3.31
N LYS A 127 -25.40 5.20 -4.34
CA LYS A 127 -26.22 6.33 -4.79
C LYS A 127 -27.24 6.79 -3.74
N GLU A 128 -27.76 5.87 -2.93
CA GLU A 128 -28.76 6.14 -1.89
C GLU A 128 -28.13 6.35 -0.50
N SER A 129 -26.84 6.04 -0.35
CA SER A 129 -26.17 6.04 0.95
C SER A 129 -25.92 7.45 1.48
N ASN A 130 -26.39 7.70 2.70
CA ASN A 130 -26.15 8.94 3.44
C ASN A 130 -24.67 9.16 3.79
N SER A 131 -23.88 8.11 4.01
CA SER A 131 -22.45 8.29 4.37
C SER A 131 -21.66 8.86 3.19
N VAL A 132 -22.03 8.48 1.97
CA VAL A 132 -21.39 9.01 0.75
C VAL A 132 -21.80 10.45 0.51
N SER A 133 -23.07 10.80 0.71
CA SER A 133 -23.58 12.17 0.51
C SER A 133 -23.06 13.18 1.54
N ARG A 134 -22.75 12.74 2.77
CA ARG A 134 -22.24 13.59 3.85
C ARG A 134 -20.75 13.93 3.79
N ASN A 135 -20.04 13.54 2.74
CA ASN A 135 -18.62 13.88 2.55
C ASN A 135 -17.69 13.42 3.69
N GLU A 136 -18.02 12.30 4.35
CA GLU A 136 -17.31 11.78 5.52
C GLU A 136 -15.95 11.12 5.17
N TRP A 137 -15.73 10.79 3.89
CA TRP A 137 -14.56 10.05 3.41
C TRP A 137 -13.43 10.95 2.89
N ASN A 138 -12.18 10.48 2.95
CA ASN A 138 -11.01 11.20 2.44
C ASN A 138 -11.13 11.60 0.96
N SER A 139 -10.29 12.55 0.52
CA SER A 139 -10.37 13.12 -0.82
C SER A 139 -10.19 12.09 -1.95
N SER A 140 -9.32 11.09 -1.74
CA SER A 140 -9.03 10.06 -2.73
C SER A 140 -10.24 9.16 -2.97
N LEU A 141 -10.82 8.60 -1.90
CA LEU A 141 -12.01 7.76 -1.99
C LEU A 141 -13.21 8.55 -2.53
N ARG A 142 -13.36 9.80 -2.09
CA ARG A 142 -14.44 10.69 -2.54
C ARG A 142 -14.37 10.98 -4.04
N SER A 143 -13.17 11.13 -4.60
CA SER A 143 -13.00 11.29 -6.04
C SER A 143 -13.51 10.08 -6.82
N ILE A 144 -13.20 8.86 -6.35
CA ILE A 144 -13.67 7.61 -6.95
C ILE A 144 -15.19 7.47 -6.81
N LEU A 145 -15.75 7.73 -5.63
CA LEU A 145 -17.19 7.66 -5.38
C LEU A 145 -17.97 8.61 -6.29
N ASN A 146 -17.54 9.87 -6.42
CA ASN A 146 -18.18 10.86 -7.28
C ASN A 146 -18.15 10.43 -8.75
N LYS A 147 -17.04 9.84 -9.22
CA LYS A 147 -16.94 9.29 -10.57
C LYS A 147 -17.98 8.19 -10.80
N ILE A 148 -18.07 7.23 -9.88
CA ILE A 148 -18.98 6.08 -10.01
C ILE A 148 -20.45 6.50 -9.94
N ILE A 149 -20.80 7.44 -9.05
CA ILE A 149 -22.17 7.92 -8.85
C ILE A 149 -22.62 8.82 -10.01
N GLY A 150 -21.71 9.64 -10.55
CA GLY A 150 -21.99 10.55 -11.66
C GLY A 150 -22.20 9.85 -13.01
N GLU A 151 -21.67 8.64 -13.18
CA GLU A 151 -22.00 7.74 -14.30
C GLU A 151 -23.40 7.13 -14.18
#